data_AF-A0A3D4QVZ8-F1
#
_entry.id   AF-A0A3D4QVZ8-F1
#
_cell.length_a   1.000
_cell.length_b   1.000
_cell.length_c   1.000
_cell.angle_alpha   90.00
_cell.angle_beta   90.00
_cell.angle_gamma   90.00
#
_symmetry.space_group_name_H-M   'P 1'
#
loop_
_entity.id
_entity.type
_entity.pdbx_description
1 polymer ?
#
loop_
_entity_poly.entity_id
_entity_poly.type
_entity_poly.pdbx_seq_one_letter_code
_entity_poly.pdbx_strand_id
1 'polypeptide(L)'
;MVGEAAKAGDAVALGVLREAGLIMAVQTDCLIRRQEIPEEFRQVVCCGGAWKTHPTMFDTFREQLQKLYPGITVDKPWFEHVIAGAVKEMLLRKVPV
;
A
#
# COMPACT_ATOMS: atom_id res chain seq x y z
N MET A 1 6.81 15.50 14.30
CA MET A 1 5.87 14.58 13.60
C MET A 1 6.46 13.18 13.60
N VAL A 2 5.63 12.13 13.56
CA VAL A 2 6.09 10.72 13.62
C VAL A 2 7.14 10.41 12.54
N GLY A 3 6.94 10.89 11.31
CA GLY A 3 7.91 10.68 10.22
C GLY A 3 9.29 11.24 10.50
N GLU A 4 9.38 12.46 11.02
CA GLU A 4 10.67 13.09 11.36
C GLU A 4 11.36 12.39 12.54
N ALA A 5 10.59 11.99 13.55
CA ALA A 5 11.12 11.22 14.68
C ALA A 5 11.66 9.85 14.22
N ALA A 6 10.92 9.15 13.35
CA ALA A 6 11.37 7.88 12.77
C ALA A 6 12.64 8.03 11.92
N LYS A 7 12.75 9.10 11.12
CA LYS A 7 13.97 9.44 10.36
C LYS A 7 15.17 9.72 11.28
N ALA A 8 14.92 10.28 12.46
CA ALA A 8 15.92 10.46 13.50
C ALA A 8 16.25 9.18 14.29
N GLY A 9 15.64 8.04 13.94
CA GLY A 9 15.89 6.76 14.59
C GLY A 9 15.11 6.54 15.89
N ASP A 10 14.09 7.36 16.19
CA ASP A 10 13.26 7.19 17.38
C ASP A 10 12.53 5.85 17.36
N ALA A 11 12.80 5.01 18.37
CA ALA A 11 12.29 3.65 18.44
C ALA A 11 10.76 3.59 18.58
N VAL A 12 10.14 4.56 19.27
CA VAL A 12 8.68 4.60 19.45
C VAL A 12 8.01 4.95 18.13
N ALA A 13 8.52 5.96 17.41
CA ALA A 13 8.01 6.34 16.10
C ALA A 13 8.14 5.21 15.07
N LEU A 14 9.28 4.50 15.07
CA LEU A 14 9.47 3.30 14.25
C LEU A 14 8.48 2.19 14.62
N GLY A 15 8.24 1.99 15.92
CA GLY A 15 7.25 1.05 16.44
C GLY A 15 5.83 1.35 15.93
N VAL A 16 5.40 2.61 16.02
CA VAL A 16 4.10 3.08 15.53
C VAL A 16 3.94 2.80 14.03
N LEU A 17 4.95 3.11 13.22
CA LEU A 17 4.90 2.88 11.77
C LEU A 17 4.86 1.39 11.42
N ARG A 18 5.61 0.56 12.16
CA ARG A 18 5.58 -0.90 12.00
C ARG A 18 4.19 -1.44 12.33
N GLU A 19 3.61 -1.04 13.46
CA GLU A 19 2.26 -1.46 13.87
C GLU A 19 1.21 -1.03 12.85
N ALA A 20 1.28 0.20 12.33
CA ALA A 20 0.41 0.67 11.27
C ALA A 20 0.51 -0.21 10.01
N GLY A 21 1.72 -0.60 9.61
CA GLY A 21 1.94 -1.52 8.48
C GLY A 21 1.31 -2.90 8.71
N LEU A 22 1.41 -3.45 9.93
CA LEU A 22 0.80 -4.73 10.29
C LEU A 22 -0.73 -4.66 10.27
N ILE A 23 -1.31 -3.60 10.86
CA ILE A 23 -2.77 -3.40 10.87
C ILE A 23 -3.32 -3.31 9.45
N MET A 24 -2.65 -2.56 8.57
CA MET A 24 -3.04 -2.48 7.16
C MET A 24 -2.99 -3.85 6.48
N ALA A 25 -1.98 -4.68 6.76
CA ALA A 25 -1.87 -6.01 6.16
C ALA A 25 -3.03 -6.91 6.59
N VAL A 26 -3.41 -6.87 7.88
CA VAL A 26 -4.59 -7.58 8.40
C VAL A 26 -5.88 -7.11 7.72
N GLN A 27 -6.06 -5.81 7.53
CA GLN A 27 -7.23 -5.27 6.84
C GLN A 27 -7.30 -5.72 5.38
N THR A 28 -6.17 -5.71 4.67
CA THR A 28 -6.09 -6.18 3.28
C THR A 28 -6.36 -7.68 3.16
N ASP A 29 -5.80 -8.50 4.04
CA ASP A 29 -6.05 -9.95 4.12
C ASP A 29 -7.54 -10.26 4.39
N CYS A 30 -8.17 -9.55 5.33
CA CYS A 30 -9.61 -9.64 5.56
C CYS A 30 -10.41 -9.31 4.29
N LEU A 31 -10.00 -8.30 3.51
CA LEU A 31 -10.68 -7.95 2.27
C LEU A 31 -10.52 -9.04 1.20
N ILE A 32 -9.30 -9.53 0.98
CA ILE A 32 -8.99 -10.60 0.00
C ILE A 32 -9.83 -11.84 0.31
N ARG A 33 -9.85 -12.28 1.58
CA ARG A 33 -10.64 -13.45 2.01
C ARG A 33 -12.13 -13.23 1.85
N ARG A 34 -12.65 -12.06 2.28
CA ARG A 34 -14.09 -11.76 2.22
C ARG A 34 -14.63 -11.69 0.79
N GLN A 35 -13.83 -11.21 -0.15
CA GLN A 35 -14.24 -11.06 -1.55
C GLN A 35 -13.80 -12.23 -2.43
N GLU A 36 -13.18 -13.26 -1.84
CA GLU A 36 -12.68 -14.44 -2.54
C GLU A 36 -11.83 -14.09 -3.77
N ILE A 37 -10.96 -13.06 -3.65
CA ILE A 37 -10.18 -12.56 -4.78
C ILE A 37 -9.30 -13.69 -5.34
N PRO A 38 -9.44 -14.07 -6.63
CA PRO A 38 -8.63 -15.11 -7.25
C PRO A 38 -7.14 -14.74 -7.26
N GLU A 39 -6.27 -15.75 -7.18
CA GLU A 39 -4.82 -15.54 -7.02
C GLU A 39 -4.21 -14.71 -8.14
N GLU A 40 -4.65 -14.93 -9.38
CA GLU A 40 -4.23 -14.20 -10.58
C GLU A 40 -4.58 -12.71 -10.55
N PHE A 41 -5.50 -12.28 -9.68
CA PHE A 41 -5.91 -10.89 -9.51
C PHE A 41 -5.43 -10.29 -8.18
N ARG A 42 -4.67 -11.03 -7.36
CA ARG A 42 -4.11 -10.52 -6.10
C ARG A 42 -2.89 -9.63 -6.39
N GLN A 43 -3.17 -8.37 -6.63
CA GLN A 43 -2.18 -7.30 -6.67
C GLN A 43 -2.64 -6.15 -5.76
N VAL A 44 -1.69 -5.56 -5.03
CA VAL A 44 -1.95 -4.43 -4.15
C VAL A 44 -1.10 -3.24 -4.60
N VAL A 45 -1.75 -2.10 -4.80
CA VAL A 45 -1.08 -0.82 -5.08
C VAL A 45 -1.35 0.15 -3.94
N CYS A 46 -0.32 0.44 -3.15
CA CYS A 46 -0.37 1.36 -2.02
C CYS A 46 -0.42 2.81 -2.52
N CYS A 47 -1.57 3.46 -2.35
CA CYS A 47 -1.78 4.88 -2.67
C CYS A 47 -1.99 5.70 -1.38
N GLY A 48 -1.63 6.98 -1.41
CA GLY A 48 -1.76 7.93 -0.31
C GLY A 48 -0.45 8.30 0.38
N GLY A 49 -0.41 9.52 0.93
CA GLY A 49 0.77 10.09 1.59
C GLY A 49 1.29 9.33 2.80
N ALA A 50 0.45 8.50 3.45
CA ALA A 50 0.85 7.70 4.62
C ALA A 50 2.08 6.83 4.33
N TRP A 51 2.10 6.17 3.16
CA TRP A 51 3.17 5.27 2.72
C TRP A 51 4.50 6.00 2.41
N LYS A 52 4.48 7.33 2.29
CA LYS A 52 5.66 8.18 2.02
C LYS A 52 6.34 8.67 3.29
N THR A 53 5.74 8.45 4.47
CA THR A 53 6.23 8.97 5.75
C THR A 53 7.62 8.40 6.12
N HIS A 54 7.76 7.07 6.03
CA HIS A 54 9.00 6.34 6.29
C HIS A 54 8.87 4.92 5.69
N PRO A 55 9.94 4.32 5.14
CA PRO A 55 9.89 2.99 4.50
C PRO A 55 9.35 1.87 5.40
N THR A 56 9.62 1.92 6.72
CA THR A 56 9.21 0.90 7.70
C THR A 56 7.74 0.48 7.60
N MET A 57 6.82 1.43 7.39
CA MET A 57 5.40 1.10 7.29
C MET A 57 5.10 0.25 6.06
N PHE A 58 5.60 0.68 4.90
CA PHE A 58 5.41 -0.04 3.63
C PHE A 58 6.11 -1.40 3.64
N ASP A 59 7.34 -1.46 4.12
CA ASP A 59 8.10 -2.71 4.17
C ASP A 59 7.44 -3.73 5.08
N THR A 60 7.00 -3.31 6.27
CA THR A 60 6.28 -4.19 7.20
C THR A 60 4.97 -4.71 6.59
N PHE A 61 4.21 -3.85 5.93
CA PHE A 61 2.97 -4.21 5.24
C PHE A 61 3.22 -5.26 4.13
N ARG A 62 4.18 -4.96 3.24
CA ARG A 62 4.57 -5.82 2.12
C ARG A 62 5.04 -7.19 2.60
N GLU A 63 5.96 -7.22 3.55
CA GLU A 63 6.49 -8.47 4.11
C GLU A 63 5.38 -9.32 4.74
N GLN A 64 4.45 -8.68 5.46
CA GLN A 64 3.35 -9.41 6.09
C GLN A 64 2.38 -10.00 5.08
N LEU A 65 2.03 -9.27 4.02
CA LEU A 65 1.18 -9.81 2.95
C LEU A 65 1.86 -10.93 2.17
N GLN A 66 3.15 -10.81 1.87
CA GLN A 66 3.90 -11.85 1.15
C GLN A 66 4.05 -13.15 1.95
N LYS A 67 4.02 -13.08 3.29
CA LYS A 67 3.95 -14.28 4.15
C LYS A 67 2.59 -14.98 4.06
N LEU A 68 1.50 -14.22 3.97
CA LEU A 68 0.14 -14.76 3.90
C LEU A 68 -0.20 -15.27 2.49
N TYR A 69 0.32 -14.60 1.46
CA TYR A 69 0.05 -14.87 0.06
C TYR A 69 1.37 -14.91 -0.72
N PRO A 70 2.06 -16.06 -0.76
CA PRO A 70 3.25 -16.22 -1.56
C PRO A 70 2.97 -15.85 -3.03
N GLY A 71 3.74 -14.92 -3.59
CA GLY A 71 3.56 -14.46 -4.98
C GLY A 71 2.72 -13.19 -5.15
N ILE A 72 2.07 -12.68 -4.09
CA ILE A 72 1.35 -11.39 -4.18
C ILE A 72 2.32 -10.24 -4.52
N THR A 73 1.92 -9.40 -5.47
CA THR A 73 2.65 -8.17 -5.80
C THR A 73 2.11 -7.02 -4.95
N VAL A 74 3.02 -6.28 -4.31
CA VAL A 74 2.70 -5.15 -3.46
C VAL A 74 3.56 -3.96 -3.88
N ASP A 75 2.95 -3.02 -4.57
CA ASP A 75 3.63 -1.90 -5.21
C ASP A 75 3.35 -0.59 -4.49
N LYS A 76 4.40 0.23 -4.36
CA LYS A 76 4.30 1.63 -3.93
C LYS A 76 4.85 2.53 -5.03
N PRO A 77 4.02 2.95 -6.00
CA PRO A 77 4.47 3.78 -7.11
C PRO A 77 5.02 5.12 -6.62
N TRP A 78 6.01 5.65 -7.33
CA TRP A 78 6.61 6.96 -7.03
C TRP A 78 5.62 8.10 -7.23
N PHE A 79 4.79 7.99 -8.27
CA PHE A 79 3.69 8.89 -8.56
C PHE A 79 2.40 8.13 -8.36
N GLU A 80 1.65 8.49 -7.31
CA GLU A 80 0.30 7.99 -7.10
C GLU A 80 -0.59 8.41 -8.27
N HIS A 81 -1.80 7.82 -8.39
CA HIS A 81 -2.73 8.09 -9.48
C HIS A 81 -3.33 9.52 -9.45
N VAL A 82 -2.49 10.57 -9.50
CA VAL A 82 -2.87 11.93 -9.91
C VAL A 82 -3.60 11.87 -11.26
N ILE A 83 -3.25 10.88 -12.08
CA ILE A 83 -3.86 10.60 -13.37
C ILE A 83 -5.22 9.90 -13.27
N ALA A 84 -5.71 9.43 -12.11
CA ALA A 84 -6.98 8.69 -12.05
C ALA A 84 -8.16 9.52 -12.59
N GLY A 85 -8.18 10.82 -12.31
CA GLY A 85 -9.18 11.74 -12.86
C GLY A 85 -9.06 11.89 -14.37
N ALA A 86 -7.85 12.09 -14.88
CA ALA A 86 -7.60 12.21 -16.32
C ALA A 86 -7.89 10.89 -17.07
N VAL A 87 -7.47 9.74 -16.53
CA VAL A 87 -7.75 8.41 -17.08
C VAL A 87 -9.25 8.12 -17.06
N LYS A 88 -9.96 8.47 -15.99
CA LYS A 88 -11.43 8.36 -15.96
C LYS A 88 -12.07 9.20 -17.08
N GLU A 89 -11.65 10.44 -17.27
CA GLU A 89 -12.14 11.28 -18.37
C GLU A 89 -11.78 10.72 -19.75
N MET A 90 -10.57 10.20 -19.92
CA MET A 90 -10.14 9.56 -21.17
C MET A 90 -10.99 8.33 -21.49
N LEU A 91 -11.29 7.48 -20.49
CA LEU A 91 -12.19 6.33 -20.64
C LEU A 91 -13.62 6.77 -20.98
N LEU A 92 -14.16 7.77 -20.27
CA LEU A 92 -15.51 8.31 -20.53
C LEU A 92 -15.63 8.90 -21.94
N ARG A 93 -14.59 9.59 -22.40
CA ARG A 93 -14.56 10.26 -23.71
C ARG A 93 -14.00 9.39 -24.84
N LYS A 94 -13.60 8.15 -24.54
CA LYS A 94 -12.94 7.22 -25.48
C LYS A 94 -11.76 7.86 -26.21
N VAL A 95 -10.96 8.64 -25.48
CA VAL A 95 -9.73 9.23 -26.03
C VAL A 95 -8.78 8.07 -26.37
N PRO A 96 -8.33 7.93 -27.63
CA PRO A 96 -7.40 6.88 -28.00
C PRO A 96 -6.08 7.03 -27.23
N VAL A 97 -5.54 5.91 -26.75
CA VAL A 97 -4.27 5.80 -26.02
C VAL A 97 -3.23 5.13 -26.91
#